data_AF-A0A355DF39-F1
#
_entry.id   AF-A0A355DF39-F1
#
_cell.length_a   1.000
_cell.length_b   1.000
_cell.length_c   1.000
_cell.angle_alpha   90.00
_cell.angle_beta   90.00
_cell.angle_gamma   90.00
#
_symmetry.space_group_name_H-M   'P 1'
#
loop_
_entity.id
_entity.type
_entity.pdbx_description
1 polymer ?
#
loop_
_entity_poly.entity_id
_entity_poly.type
_entity_poly.pdbx_seq_one_letter_code
_entity_poly.pdbx_strand_id
1 'polypeptide(L)'
;MQNMTLGSASNRSSNSGRKPATGVSTPVPSLSDSGAIRAPIVQDHPGPVLHDGGMDGPTTDTAARTVGTIGPPSDSSPSDFSEVHGDGIPEAIVEEAVALVGHWLDTAGVVETRAERALGDRLLGLIEDPAGVGFTMRFVDRVARHRHDRLAADQLAALVRTGDLPAFLGRLDRLLLGIGARLAPLLPALVMPLARRRMRGLVGHLVVDAEPTQMHEHMVERRGRGYDLNVNLLGEAVLGEGEAARRFARTLELVDDPEVAYVSVKVSAIASQINLWALDHTVERIKVRLRVLYGRAAATGSGGAPTFVNLDMEEYRDLEITIRA
;
A
#
# COMPACT_ATOMS: atom_id res chain seq x y z
N MET A 1 -6.07 -13.99 -5.17
CA MET A 1 -4.78 -13.56 -4.62
C MET A 1 -5.00 -12.46 -3.58
N GLN A 2 -4.43 -12.59 -2.38
CA GLN A 2 -4.62 -11.65 -1.28
C GLN A 2 -3.26 -11.07 -0.87
N ASN A 3 -3.20 -9.74 -0.70
CA ASN A 3 -1.98 -9.08 -0.24
C ASN A 3 -1.81 -9.28 1.26
N MET A 4 -0.64 -9.77 1.66
CA MET A 4 -0.18 -9.90 3.02
C MET A 4 0.97 -8.94 3.25
N THR A 5 0.81 -8.11 4.26
CA THR A 5 1.75 -7.06 4.58
C THR A 5 2.40 -7.39 5.92
N LEU A 6 3.71 -7.61 5.92
CA LEU A 6 4.48 -8.01 7.10
C LEU A 6 5.06 -6.79 7.82
N GLY A 7 4.73 -6.63 9.10
CA GLY A 7 5.28 -5.59 9.96
C GLY A 7 6.12 -6.17 11.10
N SER A 8 7.27 -5.56 11.40
CA SER A 8 8.04 -5.90 12.61
C SER A 8 7.59 -5.01 13.77
N ALA A 9 6.98 -5.60 14.79
CA ALA A 9 6.68 -4.92 16.05
C ALA A 9 7.64 -5.41 17.15
N SER A 10 8.69 -4.65 17.44
CA SER A 10 9.51 -4.89 18.63
C SER A 10 8.75 -4.43 19.88
N ASN A 11 7.95 -5.32 20.48
CA ASN A 11 7.69 -5.33 21.94
C ASN A 11 6.95 -6.61 22.38
N ARG A 12 7.65 -7.51 23.10
CA ARG A 12 7.06 -8.71 23.72
C ARG A 12 6.46 -8.39 25.09
N SER A 13 5.23 -8.84 25.32
CA SER A 13 4.70 -9.14 26.65
C SER A 13 3.56 -10.17 26.50
N SER A 14 3.80 -11.36 27.02
CA SER A 14 2.91 -12.51 27.06
C SER A 14 1.85 -12.34 28.16
N ASN A 15 0.57 -12.60 27.88
CA ASN A 15 -0.25 -13.45 28.74
C ASN A 15 -1.58 -13.92 28.11
N SER A 16 -1.97 -15.11 28.56
CA SER A 16 -2.98 -16.06 28.11
C SER A 16 -4.46 -15.66 28.32
N GLY A 17 -5.28 -15.96 27.30
CA GLY A 17 -6.47 -16.83 27.38
C GLY A 17 -7.70 -16.43 28.21
N ARG A 18 -8.81 -16.05 27.54
CA ARG A 18 -10.18 -16.49 27.93
C ARG A 18 -11.20 -16.30 26.79
N LYS A 19 -12.00 -17.35 26.53
CA LYS A 19 -13.14 -17.41 25.57
C LYS A 19 -14.33 -16.51 26.00
N PRO A 20 -15.15 -15.96 25.08
CA PRO A 20 -16.45 -15.39 25.42
C PRO A 20 -17.63 -16.34 25.14
N ALA A 21 -18.69 -16.16 25.92
CA ALA A 21 -19.95 -16.87 25.88
C ALA A 21 -21.01 -16.16 25.00
N THR A 22 -22.08 -16.89 24.76
CA THR A 22 -23.19 -16.77 23.80
C THR A 22 -24.30 -15.75 24.11
N GLY A 23 -25.04 -15.35 23.06
CA GLY A 23 -26.43 -14.82 23.08
C GLY A 23 -26.52 -13.28 23.05
N VAL A 24 -27.46 -12.59 22.40
CA VAL A 24 -28.82 -12.91 21.93
C VAL A 24 -29.17 -11.95 20.76
N SER A 25 -30.08 -12.40 19.87
CA SER A 25 -30.59 -11.73 18.68
C SER A 25 -31.79 -10.80 18.98
N THR A 26 -31.86 -9.63 18.33
CA THR A 26 -33.09 -8.88 18.03
C THR A 26 -32.94 -8.14 16.69
N PRO A 27 -34.04 -7.87 15.95
CA PRO A 27 -34.02 -7.60 14.51
C PRO A 27 -33.84 -6.12 14.14
N VAL A 28 -33.27 -5.87 12.96
CA VAL A 28 -33.07 -4.54 12.35
C VAL A 28 -34.13 -4.32 11.26
N PRO A 29 -34.77 -3.14 11.16
CA PRO A 29 -35.77 -2.85 10.13
C PRO A 29 -35.14 -2.54 8.77
N SER A 30 -35.85 -2.90 7.70
CA SER A 30 -35.46 -2.68 6.30
C SER A 30 -35.50 -1.19 5.92
N LEU A 31 -34.44 -0.72 5.27
CA LEU A 31 -34.39 0.57 4.59
C LEU A 31 -34.34 0.32 3.09
N SER A 32 -35.52 0.20 2.49
CA SER A 32 -35.75 0.65 1.12
C SER A 32 -35.72 2.18 1.09
N ASP A 33 -35.22 2.75 0.01
CA ASP A 33 -35.07 4.18 -0.29
C ASP A 33 -33.89 4.91 0.37
N SER A 34 -32.81 5.06 -0.41
CA SER A 34 -32.10 6.34 -0.51
C SER A 34 -31.25 6.43 -1.79
N GLY A 35 -31.81 7.16 -2.75
CA GLY A 35 -31.16 8.08 -3.69
C GLY A 35 -29.72 7.84 -4.14
N ALA A 36 -29.58 7.48 -5.42
CA ALA A 36 -28.33 7.54 -6.17
C ALA A 36 -27.72 8.95 -6.14
N ILE A 37 -26.51 9.08 -5.61
CA ILE A 37 -25.70 10.30 -5.68
C ILE A 37 -24.76 10.15 -6.88
N ARG A 38 -25.05 10.87 -7.97
CA ARG A 38 -24.15 11.05 -9.13
C ARG A 38 -23.33 12.33 -8.92
N ALA A 39 -21.99 12.23 -8.90
CA ALA A 39 -21.10 13.38 -8.97
C ALA A 39 -20.36 13.39 -10.33
N PRO A 40 -20.34 14.49 -11.09
CA PRO A 40 -19.67 14.57 -12.39
C PRO A 40 -18.16 14.81 -12.25
N ILE A 41 -17.38 14.09 -13.05
CA ILE A 41 -15.92 14.27 -13.20
C ILE A 41 -15.69 15.39 -14.23
N VAL A 42 -14.96 16.44 -13.83
CA VAL A 42 -14.51 17.54 -14.69
C VAL A 42 -13.17 17.14 -15.32
N GLN A 43 -13.07 17.14 -16.65
CA GLN A 43 -11.81 16.96 -17.39
C GLN A 43 -11.25 18.32 -17.82
N ASP A 44 -10.00 18.63 -17.42
CA ASP A 44 -9.27 19.83 -17.83
C ASP A 44 -8.77 19.73 -19.28
N HIS A 45 -8.81 20.85 -20.01
CA HIS A 45 -8.32 21.02 -21.39
C HIS A 45 -6.78 21.17 -21.46
N PRO A 46 -6.11 20.67 -22.52
CA PRO A 46 -4.70 20.94 -22.75
C PRO A 46 -4.45 22.32 -23.39
N GLY A 47 -3.44 23.05 -22.90
CA GLY A 47 -2.98 24.35 -23.40
C GLY A 47 -2.14 24.29 -24.69
N PRO A 48 -1.76 25.45 -25.27
CA PRO A 48 -1.32 25.53 -26.66
C PRO A 48 0.18 25.25 -26.89
N VAL A 49 0.47 24.71 -28.08
CA VAL A 49 1.78 24.33 -28.61
C VAL A 49 2.51 25.56 -29.20
N LEU A 50 3.82 25.70 -28.96
CA LEU A 50 4.69 26.73 -29.55
C LEU A 50 5.46 26.16 -30.76
N HIS A 51 5.45 26.92 -31.87
CA HIS A 51 6.14 26.60 -33.13
C HIS A 51 7.63 26.99 -33.13
N ASP A 52 8.43 26.15 -33.80
CA ASP A 52 9.87 26.30 -34.04
C ASP A 52 10.15 27.19 -35.28
N GLY A 53 11.26 27.93 -35.26
CA GLY A 53 11.66 28.87 -36.30
C GLY A 53 13.15 28.73 -36.65
N GLY A 54 13.43 28.26 -37.87
CA GLY A 54 14.77 28.02 -38.39
C GLY A 54 15.52 29.26 -38.89
N MET A 55 16.85 29.12 -39.04
CA MET A 55 17.73 29.98 -39.85
C MET A 55 19.00 29.20 -40.25
N ASP A 56 19.40 29.36 -41.51
CA ASP A 56 20.47 28.64 -42.25
C ASP A 56 21.90 29.22 -42.11
N GLY A 57 22.91 28.31 -42.11
CA GLY A 57 24.23 28.39 -42.78
C GLY A 57 25.37 29.28 -42.23
N PRO A 58 26.67 29.09 -42.61
CA PRO A 58 27.18 28.25 -43.72
C PRO A 58 28.37 27.30 -43.42
N THR A 59 28.63 26.50 -44.46
CA THR A 59 29.63 25.46 -44.81
C THR A 59 31.13 25.66 -44.51
N THR A 60 31.82 24.56 -44.20
CA THR A 60 33.18 24.25 -44.73
C THR A 60 33.36 22.73 -44.96
N ASP A 61 34.03 22.42 -46.06
CA ASP A 61 34.29 21.13 -46.68
C ASP A 61 35.66 20.58 -46.24
N THR A 62 35.78 19.28 -45.96
CA THR A 62 37.01 18.48 -46.14
C THR A 62 36.66 16.98 -46.09
N ALA A 63 36.86 16.31 -47.23
CA ALA A 63 36.73 14.88 -47.43
C ALA A 63 37.80 14.04 -46.69
N ALA A 64 37.43 12.83 -46.20
CA ALA A 64 37.98 11.57 -46.71
C ALA A 64 37.50 10.30 -45.95
N ARG A 65 37.21 9.27 -46.76
CA ARG A 65 37.21 7.80 -46.53
C ARG A 65 35.87 7.09 -46.22
N THR A 66 35.38 6.51 -47.30
CA THR A 66 34.33 5.51 -47.50
C THR A 66 34.60 4.18 -46.79
N VAL A 67 33.63 3.71 -45.98
CA VAL A 67 33.35 2.29 -45.71
C VAL A 67 31.82 2.12 -45.53
N GLY A 68 31.19 1.31 -46.38
CA GLY A 68 29.92 0.60 -46.13
C GLY A 68 28.63 1.42 -45.91
N THR A 69 27.92 1.75 -46.98
CA THR A 69 26.56 2.30 -46.92
C THR A 69 25.54 1.21 -46.54
N ILE A 70 25.03 1.25 -45.31
CA ILE A 70 23.69 0.74 -44.99
C ILE A 70 22.76 1.94 -45.13
N GLY A 71 21.82 1.88 -46.07
CA GLY A 71 20.88 2.98 -46.32
C GLY A 71 20.04 3.30 -45.08
N PRO A 72 19.60 4.57 -44.91
CA PRO A 72 18.72 4.93 -43.81
C PRO A 72 17.40 4.14 -43.94
N PRO A 73 16.80 3.67 -42.83
CA PRO A 73 15.45 3.15 -42.89
C PRO A 73 14.54 4.27 -43.42
N SER A 74 13.70 3.90 -44.39
CA SER A 74 12.68 4.76 -44.97
C SER A 74 11.89 5.52 -43.90
N ASP A 75 11.68 6.81 -44.13
CA ASP A 75 10.71 7.65 -43.42
C ASP A 75 9.37 6.92 -43.25
N SER A 76 9.14 6.35 -42.07
CA SER A 76 7.80 6.10 -41.57
C SER A 76 7.42 7.34 -40.75
N SER A 77 6.67 8.24 -41.38
CA SER A 77 6.06 9.40 -40.74
C SER A 77 5.33 8.98 -39.45
N PRO A 78 5.38 9.78 -38.36
CA PRO A 78 4.67 9.48 -37.13
C PRO A 78 3.20 9.88 -37.28
N SER A 79 2.43 9.05 -37.96
CA SER A 79 0.98 9.27 -38.13
C SER A 79 0.25 7.94 -38.20
N ASP A 80 0.16 7.23 -37.06
CA ASP A 80 -0.88 6.20 -36.90
C ASP A 80 -1.17 5.79 -35.45
N PHE A 81 -1.19 6.74 -34.51
CA PHE A 81 -1.73 6.52 -33.15
C PHE A 81 -3.06 7.22 -32.90
N SER A 82 -3.68 7.80 -33.95
CA SER A 82 -4.91 8.59 -33.83
C SER A 82 -6.20 7.86 -34.24
N GLU A 83 -6.16 6.58 -34.57
CA GLU A 83 -7.38 5.79 -34.87
C GLU A 83 -7.59 4.62 -33.91
N VAL A 84 -7.60 4.90 -32.60
CA VAL A 84 -8.37 4.03 -31.69
C VAL A 84 -9.85 4.32 -31.96
N HIS A 85 -10.44 3.45 -32.76
CA HIS A 85 -11.86 3.46 -33.13
C HIS A 85 -12.72 3.63 -31.86
N GLY A 86 -13.45 4.74 -31.83
CA GLY A 86 -14.47 5.04 -30.82
C GLY A 86 -15.73 4.22 -31.02
N ASP A 87 -15.61 2.89 -31.01
CA ASP A 87 -16.74 2.05 -30.65
C ASP A 87 -16.85 2.14 -29.13
N GLY A 88 -17.79 2.95 -28.64
CA GLY A 88 -18.11 2.99 -27.21
C GLY A 88 -18.31 1.58 -26.67
N ILE A 89 -17.88 1.33 -25.43
CA ILE A 89 -18.08 0.04 -24.76
C ILE A 89 -19.56 -0.36 -24.97
N PRO A 90 -19.85 -1.53 -25.58
CA PRO A 90 -21.23 -1.93 -25.85
C PRO A 90 -22.08 -1.84 -24.59
N GLU A 91 -23.25 -1.21 -24.68
CA GLU A 91 -24.14 -1.00 -23.52
C GLU A 91 -24.44 -2.33 -22.81
N ALA A 92 -24.57 -3.43 -23.56
CA ALA A 92 -24.73 -4.77 -23.00
C ALA A 92 -23.60 -5.19 -22.04
N ILE A 93 -22.34 -4.84 -22.35
CA ILE A 93 -21.20 -5.14 -21.46
C ILE A 93 -21.27 -4.27 -20.20
N VAL A 94 -21.71 -3.02 -20.32
CA VAL A 94 -21.93 -2.14 -19.17
C VAL A 94 -23.04 -2.69 -18.27
N GLU A 95 -24.16 -3.09 -18.85
CA GLU A 95 -25.30 -3.69 -18.13
C GLU A 95 -24.90 -5.00 -17.43
N GLU A 96 -24.18 -5.89 -18.12
CA GLU A 96 -23.68 -7.14 -17.54
C GLU A 96 -22.70 -6.88 -16.40
N ALA A 97 -21.79 -5.91 -16.53
CA ALA A 97 -20.85 -5.54 -15.48
C ALA A 97 -21.58 -4.97 -14.25
N VAL A 98 -22.58 -4.11 -14.45
CA VAL A 98 -23.41 -3.56 -13.37
C VAL A 98 -24.18 -4.68 -12.66
N ALA A 99 -24.78 -5.61 -13.41
CA ALA A 99 -25.50 -6.74 -12.84
C ALA A 99 -24.59 -7.66 -12.03
N LEU A 100 -23.38 -7.94 -12.53
CA LEU A 100 -22.39 -8.74 -11.84
C LEU A 100 -21.92 -8.07 -10.53
N VAL A 101 -21.63 -6.77 -10.57
CA VAL A 101 -21.27 -6.01 -9.35
C VAL A 101 -22.41 -5.99 -8.35
N GLY A 102 -23.66 -5.80 -8.82
CA GLY A 102 -24.85 -5.90 -7.97
C GLY A 102 -24.92 -7.25 -7.26
N HIS A 103 -24.74 -8.35 -8.00
CA HIS A 103 -24.71 -9.69 -7.42
C HIS A 103 -23.59 -9.88 -6.39
N TRP A 104 -22.40 -9.33 -6.63
CA TRP A 104 -21.30 -9.39 -5.66
C TRP A 104 -21.59 -8.59 -4.39
N LEU A 105 -22.18 -7.39 -4.50
CA LEU A 105 -22.55 -6.57 -3.35
C LEU A 105 -23.63 -7.25 -2.50
N ASP A 106 -24.65 -7.82 -3.14
CA ASP A 106 -25.70 -8.57 -2.45
C ASP A 106 -25.14 -9.79 -1.73
N THR A 107 -24.30 -10.56 -2.42
CA THR A 107 -23.65 -11.75 -1.84
C THR A 107 -22.75 -11.38 -0.67
N ALA A 108 -21.95 -10.31 -0.82
CA ALA A 108 -21.09 -9.79 0.24
C ALA A 108 -21.90 -9.34 1.46
N GLY A 109 -23.01 -8.63 1.25
CA GLY A 109 -23.90 -8.19 2.33
C GLY A 109 -24.51 -9.34 3.12
N VAL A 110 -24.81 -10.47 2.47
CA VAL A 110 -25.34 -11.68 3.12
C VAL A 110 -24.29 -12.36 4.00
N VAL A 111 -23.03 -12.43 3.57
CA VAL A 111 -21.95 -13.10 4.31
C VAL A 111 -21.24 -12.21 5.33
N GLU A 112 -21.42 -10.89 5.25
CA GLU A 112 -20.77 -9.92 6.12
C GLU A 112 -21.19 -10.10 7.60
N THR A 113 -20.19 -10.27 8.45
CA THR A 113 -20.41 -10.37 9.89
C THR A 113 -20.68 -9.00 10.52
N ARG A 114 -21.38 -8.99 11.67
CA ARG A 114 -21.61 -7.74 12.42
C ARG A 114 -20.32 -7.02 12.82
N ALA A 115 -19.24 -7.77 13.04
CA ALA A 115 -17.95 -7.21 13.42
C ALA A 115 -17.28 -6.50 12.24
N GLU A 116 -17.36 -7.09 11.04
CA GLU A 116 -16.85 -6.49 9.79
C GLU A 116 -17.65 -5.23 9.45
N ARG A 117 -18.98 -5.28 9.52
CA ARG A 117 -19.83 -4.09 9.31
C ARG A 117 -19.49 -2.95 10.26
N ALA A 118 -19.40 -3.24 11.56
CA ALA A 118 -19.06 -2.25 12.56
C ALA A 118 -17.63 -1.68 12.39
N LEU A 119 -16.72 -2.43 11.77
CA LEU A 119 -15.40 -1.94 11.41
C LEU A 119 -15.47 -1.07 10.15
N GLY A 120 -16.20 -1.49 9.12
CA GLY A 120 -16.46 -0.73 7.90
C GLY A 120 -17.08 0.63 8.20
N ASP A 121 -18.14 0.68 9.00
CA ASP A 121 -18.80 1.92 9.43
C ASP A 121 -17.85 2.88 10.15
N ARG A 122 -16.92 2.35 10.97
CA ARG A 122 -15.90 3.17 11.65
C ARG A 122 -14.87 3.73 10.69
N LEU A 123 -14.44 2.94 9.71
CA LEU A 123 -13.48 3.38 8.70
C LEU A 123 -14.12 4.42 7.77
N LEU A 124 -15.37 4.23 7.38
CA LEU A 124 -16.14 5.21 6.62
C LEU A 124 -16.27 6.52 7.41
N GLY A 125 -16.71 6.45 8.66
CA GLY A 125 -16.82 7.63 9.52
C GLY A 125 -15.48 8.34 9.78
N LEU A 126 -14.36 7.62 9.70
CA LEU A 126 -13.02 8.23 9.77
C LEU A 126 -12.71 9.03 8.49
N ILE A 127 -13.07 8.50 7.33
CA ILE A 127 -12.82 9.14 6.02
C ILE A 127 -13.74 10.37 5.84
N GLU A 128 -14.99 10.27 6.27
CA GLU A 128 -15.98 11.35 6.17
C GLU A 128 -15.74 12.50 7.17
N ASP A 129 -14.89 12.29 8.18
CA ASP A 129 -14.52 13.28 9.20
C ASP A 129 -13.09 13.78 8.97
N PRO A 130 -12.88 14.93 8.28
CA PRO A 130 -11.55 15.50 8.07
C PRO A 130 -10.78 15.76 9.38
N ALA A 131 -11.49 16.13 10.46
CA ALA A 131 -10.87 16.30 11.77
C ALA A 131 -10.46 14.94 12.37
N GLY A 132 -11.23 13.89 12.10
CA GLY A 132 -10.95 12.50 12.43
C GLY A 132 -9.69 11.96 11.78
N VAL A 133 -9.49 12.21 10.48
CA VAL A 133 -8.24 11.86 9.78
C VAL A 133 -7.05 12.56 10.44
N GLY A 134 -7.16 13.87 10.67
CA GLY A 134 -6.10 14.66 11.29
C GLY A 134 -5.76 14.19 12.72
N PHE A 135 -6.77 13.85 13.53
CA PHE A 135 -6.56 13.28 14.85
C PHE A 135 -5.83 11.94 14.77
N THR A 136 -6.28 11.04 13.90
CA THR A 136 -5.70 9.70 13.75
C THR A 136 -4.24 9.78 13.32
N MET A 137 -3.92 10.64 12.34
CA MET A 137 -2.54 10.87 11.90
C MET A 137 -1.66 11.36 13.04
N ARG A 138 -2.12 12.38 13.79
CA ARG A 138 -1.37 12.89 14.96
C ARG A 138 -1.24 11.85 16.07
N PHE A 139 -2.27 11.03 16.31
CA PHE A 139 -2.22 9.96 17.30
C PHE A 139 -1.18 8.90 16.92
N VAL A 140 -1.20 8.44 15.66
CA VAL A 140 -0.24 7.44 15.17
C VAL A 140 1.19 7.97 15.32
N ASP A 141 1.43 9.18 14.83
CA ASP A 141 2.75 9.80 14.83
C ASP A 141 3.26 10.12 16.24
N ARG A 142 2.43 10.80 17.05
CA ARG A 142 2.84 11.35 18.35
C ARG A 142 2.66 10.41 19.54
N VAL A 143 1.87 9.35 19.41
CA VAL A 143 1.52 8.46 20.52
C VAL A 143 1.94 7.03 20.22
N ALA A 144 1.48 6.47 19.10
CA ALA A 144 1.71 5.06 18.79
C ALA A 144 3.15 4.74 18.39
N ARG A 145 3.78 5.62 17.60
CA ARG A 145 5.17 5.46 17.11
C ARG A 145 6.22 5.82 18.15
N HIS A 146 5.85 6.56 19.19
CA HIS A 146 6.78 7.04 20.20
C HIS A 146 7.43 5.90 21.00
N ARG A 147 8.76 5.90 21.13
CA ARG A 147 9.50 4.85 21.88
C ARG A 147 9.45 5.03 23.40
N HIS A 148 9.19 6.24 23.88
CA HIS A 148 9.21 6.58 25.30
C HIS A 148 7.79 6.79 25.82
N ASP A 149 7.32 5.90 26.72
CA ASP A 149 5.94 5.93 27.21
C ASP A 149 5.57 7.22 27.96
N ARG A 150 6.53 7.84 28.68
CA ARG A 150 6.30 9.13 29.36
C ARG A 150 5.98 10.25 28.37
N LEU A 151 6.81 10.42 27.34
CA LEU A 151 6.59 11.44 26.32
C LEU A 151 5.32 11.14 25.50
N ALA A 152 5.07 9.88 25.19
CA ALA A 152 3.86 9.46 24.48
C ALA A 152 2.58 9.76 25.28
N ALA A 153 2.63 9.62 26.60
CA ALA A 153 1.55 9.98 27.50
C ALA A 153 1.28 11.49 27.54
N ASP A 154 2.32 12.31 27.57
CA ASP A 154 2.21 13.78 27.50
C ASP A 154 1.61 14.20 26.15
N GLN A 155 2.03 13.57 25.05
CA GLN A 155 1.47 13.80 23.72
C GLN A 155 0.01 13.37 23.63
N LEU A 156 -0.36 12.23 24.23
CA LEU A 156 -1.76 11.79 24.29
C LEU A 156 -2.64 12.79 25.06
N ALA A 157 -2.15 13.26 26.22
CA ALA A 157 -2.83 14.26 27.03
C ALA A 157 -2.95 15.61 26.30
N ALA A 158 -1.92 16.02 25.56
CA ALA A 158 -1.97 17.22 24.72
C ALA A 158 -2.98 17.06 23.58
N LEU A 159 -2.91 15.96 22.84
CA LEU A 159 -3.75 15.69 21.67
C LEU A 159 -5.25 15.72 22.00
N VAL A 160 -5.64 15.13 23.14
CA VAL A 160 -7.04 15.10 23.60
C VAL A 160 -7.49 16.43 24.20
N ARG A 161 -6.56 17.27 24.71
CA ARG A 161 -6.91 18.61 25.21
C ARG A 161 -7.10 19.63 24.10
N THR A 162 -6.32 19.53 23.02
CA THR A 162 -6.28 20.55 21.95
C THR A 162 -7.21 20.27 20.78
N GLY A 163 -7.83 19.09 20.72
CA GLY A 163 -8.65 18.67 19.58
C GLY A 163 -9.98 18.09 20.00
N ASP A 164 -10.99 18.32 19.17
CA ASP A 164 -12.25 17.60 19.28
C ASP A 164 -12.02 16.11 19.04
N LEU A 165 -12.58 15.29 19.93
CA LEU A 165 -12.50 13.85 19.79
C LEU A 165 -13.30 13.43 18.55
N PRO A 166 -12.71 12.67 17.61
CA PRO A 166 -13.32 12.39 16.33
C PRO A 166 -14.72 11.77 16.40
N ALA A 167 -15.54 12.10 15.40
CA ALA A 167 -16.92 11.64 15.34
C ALA A 167 -17.01 10.11 15.22
N PHE A 168 -16.07 9.51 14.49
CA PHE A 168 -16.01 8.06 14.24
C PHE A 168 -15.74 7.22 15.49
N LEU A 169 -15.15 7.81 16.54
CA LEU A 169 -15.01 7.12 17.81
C LEU A 169 -16.38 7.02 18.47
N GLY A 170 -16.83 5.81 18.75
CA GLY A 170 -18.05 5.58 19.52
C GLY A 170 -18.00 6.30 20.86
N ARG A 171 -19.16 6.60 21.45
CA ARG A 171 -19.25 7.34 22.74
C ARG A 171 -18.38 6.73 23.84
N LEU A 172 -18.32 5.39 23.88
CA LEU A 172 -17.47 4.66 24.82
C LEU A 172 -15.97 4.84 24.53
N ASP A 173 -15.55 4.78 23.26
CA ASP A 173 -14.15 4.96 22.89
C ASP A 173 -13.70 6.41 23.17
N ARG A 174 -14.56 7.42 22.95
CA ARG A 174 -14.28 8.81 23.34
C ARG A 174 -14.10 8.97 24.84
N LEU A 175 -14.97 8.33 25.64
CA LEU A 175 -14.87 8.34 27.09
C LEU A 175 -13.56 7.67 27.55
N LEU A 176 -13.26 6.48 27.04
CA LEU A 176 -12.04 5.75 27.36
C LEU A 176 -10.78 6.52 26.97
N LEU A 177 -10.79 7.15 25.80
CA LEU A 177 -9.70 8.00 25.33
C LEU A 177 -9.54 9.25 26.22
N GLY A 178 -10.64 9.87 26.64
CA GLY A 178 -10.64 11.01 27.55
C GLY A 178 -10.15 10.67 28.96
N ILE A 179 -10.49 9.48 29.48
CA ILE A 179 -9.98 8.96 30.75
C ILE A 179 -8.50 8.59 30.60
N GLY A 180 -8.16 7.88 29.53
CA GLY A 180 -6.80 7.47 29.20
C GLY A 180 -5.86 8.68 29.12
N ALA A 181 -6.26 9.74 28.41
CA ALA A 181 -5.47 10.95 28.28
C ALA A 181 -5.24 11.69 29.61
N ARG A 182 -6.20 11.65 30.54
CA ARG A 182 -6.02 12.23 31.89
C ARG A 182 -5.12 11.39 32.77
N LEU A 183 -5.21 10.06 32.66
CA LEU A 183 -4.40 9.12 33.44
C LEU A 183 -3.01 8.89 32.84
N ALA A 184 -2.80 9.16 31.56
CA ALA A 184 -1.56 8.83 30.87
C ALA A 184 -0.33 9.49 31.52
N PRO A 185 -0.33 10.79 31.88
CA PRO A 185 0.84 11.41 32.53
C PRO A 185 1.13 10.84 33.93
N LEU A 186 0.10 10.32 34.61
CA LEU A 186 0.23 9.74 35.96
C LEU A 186 0.70 8.27 35.91
N LEU A 187 0.20 7.49 34.96
CA LEU A 187 0.44 6.05 34.83
C LEU A 187 0.86 5.66 33.40
N PRO A 188 1.94 6.24 32.85
CA PRO A 188 2.33 6.03 31.45
C PRO A 188 2.64 4.56 31.14
N ALA A 189 3.26 3.86 32.09
CA ALA A 189 3.62 2.45 31.97
C ALA A 189 2.41 1.50 31.86
N LEU A 190 1.21 1.94 32.24
CA LEU A 190 -0.03 1.15 32.13
C LEU A 190 -0.86 1.60 30.92
N VAL A 191 -1.07 2.92 30.80
CA VAL A 191 -1.96 3.49 29.78
C VAL A 191 -1.38 3.31 28.39
N MET A 192 -0.07 3.50 28.21
CA MET A 192 0.55 3.47 26.89
C MET A 192 0.55 2.07 26.25
N PRO A 193 0.92 0.98 26.95
CA PRO A 193 0.79 -0.37 26.40
C PRO A 193 -0.66 -0.73 26.06
N LEU A 194 -1.63 -0.31 26.88
CA LEU A 194 -3.05 -0.57 26.64
C LEU A 194 -3.55 0.18 25.39
N ALA A 195 -3.18 1.44 25.23
CA ALA A 195 -3.50 2.24 24.04
C ALA A 195 -2.91 1.61 22.77
N ARG A 196 -1.64 1.19 22.80
CA ARG A 196 -1.00 0.49 21.67
C ARG A 196 -1.66 -0.86 21.38
N ARG A 197 -2.06 -1.62 22.41
CA ARG A 197 -2.76 -2.90 22.25
C ARG A 197 -4.13 -2.71 21.61
N ARG A 198 -4.88 -1.69 22.04
CA ARG A 198 -6.19 -1.35 21.44
C ARG A 198 -6.03 -0.96 19.97
N MET A 199 -5.06 -0.10 19.66
CA MET A 199 -4.75 0.27 18.28
C MET A 199 -4.36 -0.95 17.44
N ARG A 200 -3.48 -1.82 17.94
CA ARG A 200 -3.14 -3.09 17.28
C ARG A 200 -4.34 -3.98 17.05
N GLY A 201 -5.30 -4.02 17.98
CA GLY A 201 -6.55 -4.75 17.77
C GLY A 201 -7.42 -4.17 16.65
N LEU A 202 -7.32 -2.86 16.37
CA LEU A 202 -8.04 -2.22 15.28
C LEU A 202 -7.35 -2.44 13.93
N VAL A 203 -6.02 -2.37 13.86
CA VAL A 203 -5.26 -2.46 12.59
C VAL A 203 -4.65 -3.85 12.33
N GLY A 204 -4.67 -4.75 13.30
CA GLY A 204 -3.97 -6.03 13.24
C GLY A 204 -4.55 -7.03 12.23
N HIS A 205 -5.73 -6.77 11.70
CA HIS A 205 -6.27 -7.53 10.57
C HIS A 205 -5.68 -7.10 9.22
N LEU A 206 -5.01 -5.93 9.15
CA LEU A 206 -4.37 -5.37 7.96
C LEU A 206 -2.88 -5.68 7.85
N VAL A 207 -2.24 -6.03 8.97
CA VAL A 207 -0.79 -6.26 9.04
C VAL A 207 -0.54 -7.54 9.82
N VAL A 208 0.16 -8.48 9.19
CA VAL A 208 0.59 -9.73 9.82
C VAL A 208 1.96 -9.50 10.46
N ASP A 209 2.20 -10.12 11.61
CA ASP A 209 3.50 -10.04 12.27
C ASP A 209 4.57 -10.71 11.39
N ALA A 210 5.71 -10.04 11.22
CA ALA A 210 6.84 -10.55 10.45
C ALA A 210 7.63 -11.66 11.17
N GLU A 211 7.21 -12.06 12.38
CA GLU A 211 7.77 -13.22 13.08
C GLU A 211 7.41 -14.52 12.31
N PRO A 212 8.38 -15.40 12.02
CA PRO A 212 8.18 -16.55 11.14
C PRO A 212 7.02 -17.45 11.54
N THR A 213 6.89 -17.78 12.83
CA THR A 213 5.85 -18.69 13.32
C THR A 213 4.45 -18.12 13.06
N GLN A 214 4.21 -16.87 13.47
CA GLN A 214 2.92 -16.20 13.26
C GLN A 214 2.61 -15.97 11.77
N MET A 215 3.63 -15.67 10.97
CA MET A 215 3.50 -15.53 9.52
C MET A 215 3.06 -16.86 8.89
N HIS A 216 3.79 -17.95 9.12
CA HIS A 216 3.48 -19.27 8.56
C HIS A 216 2.10 -19.77 8.99
N GLU A 217 1.74 -19.63 10.28
CA GLU A 217 0.39 -19.96 10.77
C GLU A 217 -0.70 -19.21 9.99
N HIS A 218 -0.51 -17.91 9.75
CA HIS A 218 -1.44 -17.11 8.96
C HIS A 218 -1.49 -17.56 7.51
N MET A 219 -0.33 -17.87 6.90
CA MET A 219 -0.26 -18.33 5.52
C MET A 219 -0.97 -19.67 5.32
N VAL A 220 -0.74 -20.62 6.23
CA VAL A 220 -1.42 -21.93 6.21
C VAL A 220 -2.93 -21.77 6.37
N GLU A 221 -3.38 -20.93 7.31
CA GLU A 221 -4.81 -20.65 7.50
C GLU A 221 -5.46 -20.09 6.24
N ARG A 222 -4.82 -19.12 5.59
CA ARG A 222 -5.34 -18.47 4.37
C ARG A 222 -5.33 -19.40 3.17
N ARG A 223 -4.26 -20.18 3.00
CA ARG A 223 -4.18 -21.22 1.95
C ARG A 223 -5.26 -22.29 2.14
N GLY A 224 -5.53 -22.71 3.38
CA GLY A 224 -6.61 -23.65 3.69
C GLY A 224 -8.01 -23.12 3.33
N ARG A 225 -8.16 -21.81 3.15
CA ARG A 225 -9.39 -21.15 2.66
C ARG A 225 -9.37 -20.87 1.16
N GLY A 226 -8.36 -21.36 0.43
CA GLY A 226 -8.22 -21.18 -1.02
C GLY A 226 -7.60 -19.86 -1.47
N TYR A 227 -6.90 -19.14 -0.59
CA TYR A 227 -6.22 -17.89 -0.95
C TYR A 227 -4.73 -18.11 -1.22
N ASP A 228 -4.28 -17.65 -2.39
CA ASP A 228 -2.85 -17.38 -2.66
C ASP A 228 -2.45 -16.02 -2.10
N LEU A 229 -1.24 -15.92 -1.56
CA LEU A 229 -0.78 -14.77 -0.79
C LEU A 229 0.41 -14.10 -1.45
N ASN A 230 0.29 -12.78 -1.68
CA ASN A 230 1.40 -11.91 -2.05
C ASN A 230 2.00 -11.30 -0.78
N VAL A 231 3.26 -11.59 -0.50
CA VAL A 231 3.95 -11.09 0.71
C VAL A 231 4.71 -9.79 0.41
N ASN A 232 4.45 -8.74 1.17
CA ASN A 232 5.17 -7.47 1.10
C ASN A 232 5.76 -7.10 2.46
N LEU A 233 7.03 -6.69 2.49
CA LEU A 233 7.68 -6.18 3.71
C LEU A 233 7.34 -4.72 3.93
N LEU A 234 6.73 -4.39 5.07
CA LEU A 234 6.58 -3.00 5.48
C LEU A 234 7.91 -2.38 5.84
N GLY A 235 8.09 -1.19 5.30
CA GLY A 235 9.23 -0.36 5.57
C GLY A 235 8.95 1.09 5.30
N GLU A 236 9.61 1.95 6.07
CA GLU A 236 9.75 3.36 5.74
C GLU A 236 10.69 3.52 4.53
N ALA A 237 10.69 4.70 3.92
CA ALA A 237 11.62 5.01 2.85
C ALA A 237 13.07 4.80 3.32
N VAL A 238 13.88 4.15 2.48
CA VAL A 238 15.29 3.94 2.79
C VAL A 238 16.05 5.26 2.63
N LEU A 239 16.70 5.71 3.71
CA LEU A 239 17.45 6.97 3.67
C LEU A 239 18.93 6.80 3.28
N GLY A 240 19.45 5.57 3.29
CA GLY A 240 20.85 5.32 2.90
C GLY A 240 21.17 3.86 2.60
N GLU A 241 22.35 3.62 2.03
CA GLU A 241 22.72 2.31 1.47
C GLU A 241 22.75 1.19 2.51
N GLY A 242 23.14 1.49 3.76
CA GLY A 242 23.14 0.49 4.82
C GLY A 242 21.73 0.00 5.18
N GLU A 243 20.72 0.87 5.10
CA GLU A 243 19.32 0.47 5.30
C GLU A 243 18.76 -0.24 4.07
N ALA A 244 19.10 0.20 2.85
CA ALA A 244 18.76 -0.50 1.60
C ALA A 244 19.28 -1.94 1.64
N ALA A 245 20.55 -2.13 2.00
CA ALA A 245 21.17 -3.44 2.06
C ALA A 245 20.48 -4.36 3.07
N ARG A 246 20.09 -3.84 4.25
CA ARG A 246 19.34 -4.62 5.24
C ARG A 246 17.94 -4.99 4.76
N ARG A 247 17.21 -4.05 4.12
CA ARG A 247 15.90 -4.35 3.54
C ARG A 247 15.99 -5.36 2.41
N PHE A 248 16.98 -5.21 1.54
CA PHE A 248 17.25 -6.16 0.46
C PHE A 248 17.56 -7.55 0.99
N ALA A 249 18.43 -7.67 2.01
CA ALA A 249 18.71 -8.94 2.66
C ALA A 249 17.45 -9.61 3.23
N ARG A 250 16.59 -8.85 3.91
CA ARG A 250 15.31 -9.37 4.43
C ARG A 250 14.34 -9.79 3.34
N THR A 251 14.37 -9.12 2.20
CA THR A 251 13.59 -9.50 1.02
C THR A 251 14.08 -10.83 0.46
N LEU A 252 15.40 -11.05 0.41
CA LEU A 252 15.97 -12.33 0.02
C LEU A 252 15.62 -13.45 1.00
N GLU A 253 15.58 -13.17 2.31
CA GLU A 253 15.11 -14.14 3.31
C GLU A 253 13.68 -14.62 3.05
N LEU A 254 12.77 -13.72 2.62
CA LEU A 254 11.42 -14.10 2.23
C LEU A 254 11.39 -14.91 0.94
N VAL A 255 12.20 -14.56 -0.04
CA VAL A 255 12.28 -15.28 -1.31
C VAL A 255 12.82 -16.70 -1.11
N ASP A 256 13.76 -16.86 -0.18
CA ASP A 256 14.36 -18.14 0.17
C ASP A 256 13.46 -18.99 1.10
N ASP A 257 12.37 -18.43 1.63
CA ASP A 257 11.41 -19.14 2.48
C ASP A 257 10.54 -20.08 1.62
N PRO A 258 10.59 -21.41 1.85
CA PRO A 258 9.83 -22.38 1.06
C PRO A 258 8.31 -22.29 1.27
N GLU A 259 7.82 -21.51 2.23
CA GLU A 259 6.39 -21.23 2.38
C GLU A 259 5.93 -20.00 1.58
N VAL A 260 6.84 -19.21 1.02
CA VAL A 260 6.51 -17.96 0.33
C VAL A 260 6.59 -18.15 -1.18
N ALA A 261 5.43 -18.27 -1.82
CA ALA A 261 5.33 -18.46 -3.27
C ALA A 261 5.31 -17.14 -4.06
N TYR A 262 5.05 -16.00 -3.41
CA TYR A 262 4.96 -14.70 -4.07
C TYR A 262 5.41 -13.56 -3.15
N VAL A 263 6.27 -12.69 -3.66
CA VAL A 263 6.78 -11.49 -2.96
C VAL A 263 6.60 -10.23 -3.82
N SER A 264 6.10 -9.15 -3.22
CA SER A 264 6.10 -7.80 -3.79
C SER A 264 7.29 -7.00 -3.26
N VAL A 265 8.02 -6.33 -4.14
CA VAL A 265 9.20 -5.52 -3.82
C VAL A 265 9.10 -4.16 -4.50
N LYS A 266 9.53 -3.11 -3.80
CA LYS A 266 9.62 -1.74 -4.31
C LYS A 266 11.06 -1.38 -4.59
N VAL A 267 11.32 -0.63 -5.66
CA VAL A 267 12.67 -0.15 -6.01
C VAL A 267 13.24 0.73 -4.89
N SER A 268 12.44 1.64 -4.34
CA SER A 268 12.84 2.53 -3.24
C SER A 268 13.16 1.80 -1.94
N ALA A 269 12.70 0.56 -1.78
CA ALA A 269 12.95 -0.25 -0.60
C ALA A 269 14.30 -0.98 -0.66
N ILE A 270 14.86 -1.18 -1.86
CA ILE A 270 16.10 -1.96 -2.06
C ILE A 270 17.28 -1.12 -2.55
N ALA A 271 17.04 0.11 -2.98
CA ALA A 271 18.06 1.06 -3.41
C ALA A 271 17.86 2.41 -2.71
N SER A 272 18.96 3.04 -2.29
CA SER A 272 18.93 4.41 -1.77
C SER A 272 19.52 5.40 -2.77
N GLN A 273 19.28 6.69 -2.53
CA GLN A 273 19.78 7.80 -3.36
C GLN A 273 19.39 7.64 -4.84
N ILE A 274 18.11 7.37 -5.08
CA ILE A 274 17.56 7.31 -6.42
C ILE A 274 17.63 8.72 -7.03
N ASN A 275 18.41 8.88 -8.11
CA ASN A 275 18.67 10.18 -8.72
C ASN A 275 18.28 10.16 -10.20
N LEU A 276 17.22 10.91 -10.52
CA LEU A 276 16.68 11.03 -11.88
C LEU A 276 17.60 11.79 -12.84
N TRP A 277 18.50 12.64 -12.33
CA TRP A 277 19.50 13.32 -13.17
C TRP A 277 20.63 12.38 -13.62
N ALA A 278 20.83 11.28 -12.89
CA ALA A 278 21.80 10.23 -13.20
C ALA A 278 21.06 8.91 -13.46
N LEU A 279 20.06 8.96 -14.34
CA LEU A 279 19.10 7.87 -14.57
C LEU A 279 19.80 6.56 -14.91
N ASP A 280 20.66 6.54 -15.94
CA ASP A 280 21.32 5.32 -16.41
C ASP A 280 22.18 4.67 -15.31
N HIS A 281 22.90 5.49 -14.55
CA HIS A 281 23.68 5.02 -13.42
C HIS A 281 22.81 4.44 -12.30
N THR A 282 21.70 5.12 -11.99
CA THR A 282 20.72 4.68 -10.98
C THR A 282 20.08 3.36 -11.38
N VAL A 283 19.64 3.23 -12.64
CA VAL A 283 19.05 2.01 -13.21
C VAL A 283 20.04 0.86 -13.13
N GLU A 284 21.31 1.05 -13.51
CA GLU A 284 22.28 -0.04 -13.45
C GLU A 284 22.54 -0.52 -12.02
N ARG A 285 22.61 0.40 -11.04
CA ARG A 285 22.70 0.04 -9.61
C ARG A 285 21.51 -0.78 -9.12
N ILE A 286 20.30 -0.47 -9.60
CA ILE A 286 19.09 -1.21 -9.24
C ILE A 286 19.08 -2.58 -9.91
N LYS A 287 19.43 -2.66 -11.20
CA LYS A 287 19.54 -3.91 -11.98
C LYS A 287 20.48 -4.92 -11.33
N VAL A 288 21.59 -4.48 -10.77
CA VAL A 288 22.51 -5.36 -10.03
C VAL A 288 21.78 -6.07 -8.88
N ARG A 289 20.96 -5.35 -8.11
CA ARG A 289 20.18 -5.94 -7.00
C ARG A 289 19.01 -6.79 -7.50
N LEU A 290 18.25 -6.29 -8.46
CA LEU A 290 17.13 -7.05 -9.05
C LEU A 290 17.59 -8.37 -9.66
N ARG A 291 18.76 -8.40 -10.33
CA ARG A 291 19.33 -9.64 -10.87
C ARG A 291 19.61 -10.67 -9.78
N VAL A 292 20.10 -10.24 -8.62
CA VAL A 292 20.30 -11.13 -7.47
C VAL A 292 18.96 -11.63 -6.92
N LEU A 293 17.97 -10.75 -6.81
CA LEU A 293 16.62 -11.09 -6.32
C LEU A 293 15.92 -12.10 -7.23
N TYR A 294 15.81 -11.80 -8.52
CA TYR A 294 15.17 -12.69 -9.49
C TYR A 294 15.97 -13.99 -9.68
N GLY A 295 17.30 -13.92 -9.63
CA GLY A 295 18.15 -15.11 -9.68
C GLY A 295 17.93 -16.06 -8.50
N ARG A 296 17.74 -15.51 -7.29
CA ARG A 296 17.35 -16.27 -6.10
C ARG A 296 15.94 -16.83 -6.29
N ALA A 297 14.96 -16.00 -6.60
CA ALA A 297 13.57 -16.41 -6.76
C ALA A 297 13.35 -17.48 -7.84
N ALA A 298 14.18 -17.52 -8.88
CA ALA A 298 14.17 -18.57 -9.88
C ALA A 298 14.74 -19.90 -9.38
N ALA A 299 15.65 -19.87 -8.41
CA ALA A 299 16.36 -21.02 -7.86
C ALA A 299 15.73 -21.58 -6.57
N THR A 300 15.15 -20.70 -5.74
CA THR A 300 14.40 -21.04 -4.53
C THR A 300 12.90 -21.01 -4.80
N GLY A 301 12.15 -21.88 -4.13
CA GLY A 301 10.76 -22.08 -4.50
C GLY A 301 9.95 -22.95 -3.55
N SER A 302 8.72 -22.52 -3.27
CA SER A 302 7.73 -23.31 -2.54
C SER A 302 7.38 -24.59 -3.30
N GLY A 303 7.61 -25.75 -2.69
CA GLY A 303 7.25 -27.05 -3.27
C GLY A 303 7.96 -27.37 -4.60
N GLY A 304 9.10 -26.71 -4.88
CA GLY A 304 9.88 -26.91 -6.10
C GLY A 304 9.51 -25.99 -7.28
N ALA A 305 8.59 -25.04 -7.09
CA ALA A 305 8.26 -24.02 -8.08
C ALA A 305 8.87 -22.65 -7.70
N PRO A 306 9.43 -21.88 -8.66
CA PRO A 306 10.02 -20.57 -8.40
C PRO A 306 9.10 -19.62 -7.61
N THR A 307 9.69 -18.84 -6.71
CA THR A 307 8.98 -17.75 -6.04
C THR A 307 8.67 -16.64 -7.05
N PHE A 308 7.41 -16.23 -7.18
CA PHE A 308 7.04 -15.11 -8.04
C PHE A 308 7.46 -13.79 -7.38
N VAL A 309 8.13 -12.91 -8.13
CA VAL A 309 8.52 -11.58 -7.65
C VAL A 309 7.79 -10.52 -8.45
N ASN A 310 6.98 -9.71 -7.78
CA ASN A 310 6.33 -8.53 -8.34
C ASN A 310 7.12 -7.27 -8.01
N LEU A 311 7.47 -6.49 -9.03
CA LEU A 311 8.06 -5.17 -8.84
C LEU A 311 6.94 -4.14 -8.76
N ASP A 312 6.65 -3.67 -7.55
CA ASP A 312 5.58 -2.71 -7.29
C ASP A 312 5.95 -1.33 -7.86
N MET A 313 5.00 -0.71 -8.56
CA MET A 313 5.10 0.68 -8.97
C MET A 313 4.84 1.64 -7.80
N GLU A 314 5.64 2.70 -7.70
CA GLU A 314 5.56 3.68 -6.61
C GLU A 314 5.02 5.03 -7.10
N GLU A 315 5.64 6.15 -6.69
CA GLU A 315 5.29 7.48 -7.15
C GLU A 315 5.64 7.65 -8.64
N TYR A 316 4.95 8.56 -9.33
CA TYR A 316 5.19 8.83 -10.76
C TYR A 316 6.67 9.13 -11.09
N ARG A 317 7.40 9.76 -10.17
CA ARG A 317 8.83 10.03 -10.33
C ARG A 317 9.68 8.77 -10.51
N ASP A 318 9.26 7.65 -9.94
CA ASP A 318 9.98 6.37 -9.94
C ASP A 318 9.56 5.47 -11.11
N LEU A 319 8.56 5.90 -11.90
CA LEU A 319 8.00 5.15 -13.02
C LEU A 319 9.06 4.76 -14.05
N GLU A 320 9.80 5.75 -14.54
CA GLU A 320 10.79 5.53 -15.60
C GLU A 320 11.91 4.60 -15.13
N ILE A 321 12.32 4.73 -13.87
CA ILE A 321 13.32 3.86 -13.27
C ILE A 321 12.80 2.42 -13.17
N THR A 322 11.57 2.26 -12.70
CA THR A 322 10.94 0.95 -12.47
C THR A 322 10.69 0.20 -13.78
N ILE A 323 10.33 0.89 -14.86
CA ILE A 323 10.13 0.28 -16.18
C ILE A 323 11.47 -0.15 -16.81
N ARG A 324 12.54 0.64 -16.63
CA ARG A 324 13.85 0.37 -17.26
C ARG A 324 14.72 -0.64 -16.50
N ALA A 325 14.48 -0.81 -15.20
CA ALA A 325 15.27 -1.68 -14.32
C ALA A 325 14.90 -3.15 -14.52
#